data_AF-A0A3N2NNR8-F1
#
_entry.id   AF-A0A3N2NNR8-F1
#
_cell.length_a   1.000
_cell.length_b   1.000
_cell.length_c   1.000
_cell.angle_alpha   90.00
_cell.angle_beta   90.00
_cell.angle_gamma   90.00
#
_symmetry.space_group_name_H-M   'P 1'
#
loop_
_entity.id
_entity.type
_entity.pdbx_description
1 polymer ?
#
loop_
_entity_poly.entity_id
_entity_poly.type
_entity_poly.pdbx_seq_one_letter_code
_entity_poly.pdbx_strand_id
1 'polypeptide(L)'
;MAGLRLSKPRFGTDEYRVYFEIIPLWENDNKSFGIPLCYPVLKIKQGKCLCPDIKFKLHDSLFHEAVESAEHQFGIILKEEVLYKELMIFIDRIISSFQLKHNPYDWIDVFKLQLGLAMYFDKQNLLDCIHNNIMQEISYWTPKNIKYGDILSVEEWRKKIYTGLEDRNKFMEAIEMNCQRPKVTKLNVAHIIGIEEYTVNEYTKDITELSWRERLRSFFSK
;
A
#
# COMPACT_ATOMS: atom_id res chain seq x y z
N MET A 1 -4.74 -2.16 -9.53
CA MET A 1 -3.80 -3.10 -10.15
C MET A 1 -2.67 -3.37 -9.17
N ALA A 2 -2.21 -4.61 -9.04
CA ALA A 2 -1.08 -4.96 -8.20
C ALA A 2 -0.11 -5.88 -8.95
N GLY A 3 1.19 -5.80 -8.68
CA GLY A 3 2.17 -6.69 -9.32
C GLY A 3 3.62 -6.35 -9.01
N LEU A 4 4.54 -7.16 -9.54
CA LEU A 4 5.98 -6.95 -9.42
C LEU A 4 6.52 -6.17 -10.61
N ARG A 5 7.30 -5.12 -10.36
CA ARG A 5 8.00 -4.33 -11.38
C ARG A 5 9.51 -4.40 -11.18
N LEU A 6 10.24 -4.70 -12.24
CA LEU A 6 11.69 -4.56 -12.28
C LEU A 6 12.05 -3.11 -12.63
N SER A 7 13.01 -2.55 -11.89
CA SER A 7 13.51 -1.21 -12.11
C SER A 7 15.03 -1.18 -12.06
N LYS A 8 15.65 -0.58 -13.08
CA LYS A 8 17.06 -0.21 -13.00
C LYS A 8 17.20 1.09 -12.18
N PRO A 9 18.18 1.22 -11.28
CA PRO A 9 18.49 2.48 -10.61
C PRO A 9 18.85 3.57 -11.64
N ARG A 10 18.44 4.81 -11.39
CA ARG A 10 18.64 5.94 -12.32
C ARG A 10 20.11 6.24 -12.62
N PHE A 11 21.04 5.87 -11.75
CA PHE A 11 22.46 6.21 -11.85
C PHE A 11 23.34 5.15 -12.50
N GLY A 12 22.78 4.32 -13.40
CA GLY A 12 23.57 3.49 -14.31
C GLY A 12 24.35 2.34 -13.65
N THR A 13 24.02 1.95 -12.43
CA THR A 13 24.62 0.78 -11.78
C THR A 13 24.28 -0.51 -12.52
N ASP A 14 25.15 -1.51 -12.43
CA ASP A 14 24.94 -2.86 -12.98
C ASP A 14 24.01 -3.70 -12.08
N GLU A 15 22.93 -3.07 -11.61
CA GLU A 15 21.99 -3.62 -10.64
C GLU A 15 20.56 -3.30 -11.07
N TYR A 16 19.62 -4.10 -10.61
CA TYR A 16 18.19 -3.83 -10.69
C TYR A 16 17.52 -4.14 -9.35
N ARG A 17 16.35 -3.55 -9.15
CA ARG A 17 15.49 -3.78 -7.99
C ARG A 17 14.15 -4.33 -8.46
N VAL A 18 13.52 -5.10 -7.59
CA VAL A 18 12.14 -5.54 -7.77
C VAL A 18 11.27 -4.79 -6.77
N TYR A 19 10.20 -4.18 -7.24
CA TYR A 19 9.22 -3.49 -6.44
C TYR A 19 7.91 -4.25 -6.53
N PHE A 20 7.23 -4.47 -5.42
CA PHE A 20 5.81 -4.79 -5.46
C PHE A 20 5.04 -3.48 -5.52
N GLU A 21 4.16 -3.30 -6.49
CA GLU A 21 3.45 -2.04 -6.75
C GLU A 21 1.93 -2.22 -6.67
N ILE A 22 1.25 -1.29 -6.02
CA ILE A 22 -0.21 -1.12 -6.09
C ILE A 22 -0.49 0.18 -6.83
N ILE A 23 -1.05 0.07 -8.03
CA ILE A 23 -1.44 1.19 -8.88
C ILE A 23 -2.97 1.36 -8.81
N PRO A 24 -3.45 2.55 -8.38
CA PRO A 24 -4.87 2.85 -8.32
C PRO A 24 -5.46 2.95 -9.72
N LEU A 25 -6.65 2.38 -9.91
CA LEU A 25 -7.37 2.47 -11.18
C LEU A 25 -8.36 3.63 -11.21
N TRP A 26 -8.52 4.36 -10.11
CA TRP A 26 -9.39 5.54 -10.01
C TRP A 26 -8.69 6.86 -10.39
N GLU A 27 -7.41 6.81 -10.78
CA GLU A 27 -6.65 7.98 -11.23
C GLU A 27 -6.92 8.27 -12.71
N ASN A 28 -7.54 9.42 -12.99
CA ASN A 28 -7.95 9.81 -14.35
C ASN A 28 -6.95 10.74 -15.07
N ASP A 29 -6.04 11.39 -14.35
CA ASP A 29 -5.01 12.21 -15.01
C ASP A 29 -4.03 11.27 -15.73
N ASN A 30 -3.84 11.48 -17.03
CA ASN A 30 -2.91 10.69 -17.83
C ASN A 30 -1.46 10.80 -17.33
N LYS A 31 -1.12 11.84 -16.57
CA LYS A 31 0.19 11.96 -15.90
C LYS A 31 0.26 11.18 -14.60
N SER A 32 -0.86 10.99 -13.88
CA SER A 32 -0.90 10.24 -12.62
C SER A 32 -1.19 8.76 -12.82
N PHE A 33 -1.85 8.38 -13.92
CA PHE A 33 -2.13 6.99 -14.23
C PHE A 33 -0.84 6.18 -14.38
N GLY A 34 -0.73 5.11 -13.59
CA GLY A 34 0.45 4.25 -13.55
C GLY A 34 1.46 4.62 -12.46
N ILE A 35 1.23 5.69 -11.69
CA ILE A 35 1.99 5.97 -10.48
C ILE A 35 1.49 5.06 -9.36
N PRO A 36 2.35 4.26 -8.71
CA PRO A 36 1.94 3.40 -7.60
C PRO A 36 1.67 4.23 -6.34
N LEU A 37 0.61 3.88 -5.61
CA LEU A 37 0.40 4.35 -4.23
C LEU A 37 1.36 3.64 -3.28
N CYS A 38 1.52 2.33 -3.47
CA CYS A 38 2.37 1.51 -2.63
C CYS A 38 3.43 0.83 -3.48
N TYR A 39 4.70 0.92 -3.10
CA TYR A 39 5.81 0.32 -3.85
C TYR A 39 6.94 -0.26 -2.98
N PRO A 40 6.68 -1.18 -2.03
CA PRO A 40 7.74 -1.78 -1.23
C PRO A 40 8.78 -2.51 -2.10
N VAL A 41 10.05 -2.29 -1.78
CA VAL A 41 11.16 -2.97 -2.45
C VAL A 41 11.29 -4.40 -1.92
N LEU A 42 11.47 -5.35 -2.83
CA LEU A 42 11.80 -6.73 -2.49
C LEU A 42 13.15 -6.77 -1.77
N LYS A 43 13.21 -7.43 -0.62
CA LYS A 43 14.46 -7.67 0.11
C LYS A 43 14.87 -9.13 -0.05
N ILE A 44 16.03 -9.39 -0.64
CA ILE A 44 16.49 -10.74 -0.94
C ILE A 44 17.53 -11.13 0.07
N LYS A 45 17.45 -12.36 0.57
CA LYS A 45 18.43 -12.90 1.49
C LYS A 45 19.72 -13.22 0.75
N GLN A 46 20.79 -12.50 1.07
CA GLN A 46 22.16 -12.78 0.61
C GLN A 46 23.02 -13.08 1.84
N GLY A 47 23.20 -14.37 2.15
CA GLY A 47 23.85 -14.81 3.38
C GLY A 47 23.05 -14.39 4.63
N LYS A 48 23.67 -13.55 5.48
CA LYS A 48 23.03 -12.97 6.69
C LYS A 48 22.37 -11.61 6.44
N CYS A 49 22.49 -11.05 5.25
CA CYS A 49 22.01 -9.71 4.92
C CYS A 49 20.74 -9.78 4.05
N LEU A 50 19.91 -8.76 4.17
CA LEU A 50 18.80 -8.51 3.26
C LEU A 50 19.21 -7.39 2.29
N CYS A 51 19.25 -7.70 1.00
CA CYS A 51 19.72 -6.81 -0.04
C CYS A 51 18.58 -6.51 -1.03
N PRO A 52 18.31 -5.21 -1.34
CA PRO A 52 17.30 -4.85 -2.33
C PRO A 52 17.83 -4.86 -3.77
N ASP A 53 19.15 -4.80 -3.93
CA ASP A 53 19.83 -4.69 -5.22
C ASP A 53 20.30 -6.06 -5.73
N ILE A 54 19.89 -6.42 -6.94
CA ILE A 54 20.37 -7.61 -7.65
C ILE A 54 21.29 -7.17 -8.77
N LYS A 55 22.55 -7.59 -8.72
CA LYS A 55 23.49 -7.38 -9.83
C LYS A 55 23.05 -8.20 -11.03
N PHE A 56 23.07 -7.63 -12.23
CA PHE A 56 22.64 -8.34 -13.44
C PHE A 56 23.44 -9.64 -13.65
N LYS A 57 24.76 -9.59 -13.44
CA LYS A 57 25.63 -10.76 -13.51
C LYS A 57 25.34 -11.88 -12.50
N LEU A 58 24.55 -11.59 -11.46
CA LEU A 58 24.14 -12.55 -10.43
C LEU A 58 22.68 -12.98 -10.58
N HIS A 59 21.97 -12.54 -11.64
CA HIS A 59 20.55 -12.82 -11.83
C HIS A 59 20.25 -14.30 -11.69
N ASP A 60 20.88 -15.15 -12.51
CA ASP A 60 20.61 -16.59 -12.52
C ASP A 60 20.91 -17.24 -11.16
N SER A 61 22.00 -16.83 -10.51
CA SER A 61 22.42 -17.37 -9.21
C SER A 61 21.56 -16.93 -8.03
N LEU A 62 20.84 -15.81 -8.15
CA LEU A 62 20.00 -15.26 -7.07
C LEU A 62 18.51 -15.35 -7.39
N PHE A 63 18.14 -15.86 -8.57
CA PHE A 63 16.76 -15.86 -9.04
C PHE A 63 15.88 -16.69 -8.11
N HIS A 64 16.36 -17.86 -7.70
CA HIS A 64 15.60 -18.75 -6.81
C HIS A 64 15.34 -18.09 -5.45
N GLU A 65 16.37 -17.52 -4.81
CA GLU A 65 16.23 -16.79 -3.56
C GLU A 65 15.34 -15.56 -3.70
N ALA A 66 15.36 -14.90 -4.86
CA ALA A 66 14.48 -13.77 -5.15
C ALA A 66 13.01 -14.20 -5.25
N VAL A 67 12.73 -15.33 -5.88
CA VAL A 67 11.37 -15.92 -5.96
C VAL A 67 10.88 -16.29 -4.56
N GLU A 68 11.66 -17.05 -3.79
CA GLU A 68 11.29 -17.41 -2.41
C GLU A 68 11.07 -16.17 -1.53
N SER A 69 11.93 -15.15 -1.68
CA SER A 69 11.79 -13.89 -0.95
C SER A 69 10.52 -13.13 -1.35
N ALA A 70 10.13 -13.17 -2.64
CA ALA A 70 8.94 -12.52 -3.15
C ALA A 70 7.66 -13.23 -2.69
N GLU A 71 7.65 -14.57 -2.71
CA GLU A 71 6.56 -15.37 -2.14
C GLU A 71 6.39 -15.10 -0.65
N HIS A 72 7.50 -15.03 0.11
CA HIS A 72 7.44 -14.76 1.54
C HIS A 72 6.93 -13.34 1.86
N GLN A 73 7.36 -12.33 1.11
CA GLN A 73 7.02 -10.93 1.38
C GLN A 73 5.65 -10.51 0.81
N PHE A 74 5.30 -11.02 -0.37
CA PHE A 74 4.15 -10.55 -1.16
C PHE A 74 3.16 -11.66 -1.52
N GLY A 75 3.50 -12.94 -1.31
CA GLY A 75 2.65 -14.09 -1.68
C GLY A 75 1.28 -14.09 -1.02
N ILE A 76 1.14 -13.46 0.15
CA ILE A 76 -0.15 -13.34 0.85
C ILE A 76 -1.18 -12.52 0.06
N ILE A 77 -0.75 -11.70 -0.91
CA ILE A 77 -1.62 -10.88 -1.76
C ILE A 77 -1.43 -11.16 -3.27
N LEU A 78 -0.45 -11.99 -3.64
CA LEU A 78 -0.19 -12.41 -5.03
C LEU A 78 -0.80 -13.79 -5.29
N LYS A 79 -2.12 -13.89 -5.13
CA LYS A 79 -2.91 -15.12 -5.36
C LYS A 79 -4.28 -14.77 -5.92
N GLU A 80 -4.94 -15.74 -6.52
CA GLU A 80 -6.26 -15.55 -7.17
C GLU A 80 -7.34 -15.11 -6.20
N GLU A 81 -7.32 -15.63 -4.97
CA GLU A 81 -8.24 -15.23 -3.90
C GLU A 81 -7.45 -14.64 -2.72
N VAL A 82 -7.71 -13.37 -2.42
CA VAL A 82 -7.07 -12.65 -1.32
C VAL A 82 -8.12 -12.36 -0.26
N LEU A 83 -7.93 -12.85 0.96
CA LEU A 83 -8.82 -12.47 2.05
C LEU A 83 -8.60 -10.99 2.36
N TYR A 84 -9.68 -10.23 2.55
CA TYR A 84 -9.58 -8.81 2.90
C TYR A 84 -8.69 -8.57 4.13
N LYS A 85 -8.78 -9.46 5.13
CA LYS A 85 -7.91 -9.45 6.32
C LYS A 85 -6.43 -9.62 5.99
N GLU A 86 -6.08 -10.46 5.01
CA GLU A 86 -4.69 -10.64 4.58
C GLU A 86 -4.15 -9.39 3.88
N LEU A 87 -4.99 -8.71 3.09
CA LEU A 87 -4.65 -7.42 2.50
C LEU A 87 -4.41 -6.36 3.60
N MET A 88 -5.23 -6.33 4.65
CA MET A 88 -5.01 -5.43 5.79
C MET A 88 -3.70 -5.75 6.53
N ILE A 89 -3.41 -7.03 6.79
CA ILE A 89 -2.13 -7.48 7.37
C ILE A 89 -0.94 -7.01 6.52
N PHE A 90 -1.07 -7.07 5.19
CA PHE A 90 -0.04 -6.57 4.29
C PHE A 90 0.15 -5.05 4.42
N ILE A 91 -0.95 -4.27 4.47
CA ILE A 91 -0.89 -2.82 4.68
C ILE A 91 -0.25 -2.49 6.04
N ASP A 92 -0.58 -3.23 7.10
CA ASP A 92 0.03 -3.04 8.43
C ASP A 92 1.54 -3.31 8.43
N ARG A 93 2.02 -4.29 7.64
CA ARG A 93 3.46 -4.51 7.43
C ARG A 93 4.13 -3.33 6.75
N ILE A 94 3.46 -2.69 5.79
CA ILE A 94 3.96 -1.48 5.13
C ILE A 94 4.06 -0.33 6.14
N ILE A 95 2.99 -0.06 6.90
CA ILE A 95 2.98 0.98 7.94
C ILE A 95 4.10 0.74 8.96
N SER A 96 4.30 -0.51 9.37
CA SER A 96 5.35 -0.90 10.32
C SER A 96 6.77 -0.67 9.79
N SER A 97 6.94 -0.50 8.48
CA SER A 97 8.22 -0.19 7.84
C SER A 97 8.55 1.29 7.78
N PHE A 98 7.60 2.17 8.14
CA PHE A 98 7.81 3.61 8.12
C PHE A 98 8.92 4.01 9.08
N GLN A 99 9.90 4.75 8.57
CA GLN A 99 11.03 5.21 9.38
C GLN A 99 10.61 6.29 10.38
N LEU A 100 9.60 7.08 10.02
CA LEU A 100 9.10 8.21 10.79
C LEU A 100 7.61 7.99 11.08
N LYS A 101 7.28 7.87 12.36
CA LYS A 101 5.96 7.47 12.89
C LYS A 101 4.78 8.31 12.36
N HIS A 102 5.01 9.56 11.98
CA HIS A 102 3.98 10.52 11.55
C HIS A 102 4.40 11.30 10.30
N ASN A 103 5.16 10.67 9.40
CA ASN A 103 5.55 11.32 8.15
C ASN A 103 4.35 11.41 7.19
N PRO A 104 3.89 12.61 6.80
CA PRO A 104 2.70 12.76 5.97
C PRO A 104 2.79 11.97 4.65
N TYR A 105 3.97 11.96 4.00
CA TYR A 105 4.13 11.32 2.70
C TYR A 105 3.94 9.80 2.74
N ASP A 106 4.38 9.14 3.82
CA ASP A 106 4.20 7.70 3.98
C ASP A 106 2.71 7.35 4.23
N TRP A 107 2.04 8.17 5.04
CA TRP A 107 0.67 7.94 5.47
C TRP A 107 -0.38 8.27 4.39
N ILE A 108 -0.16 9.29 3.57
CA ILE A 108 -1.13 9.70 2.54
C ILE A 108 -1.46 8.56 1.59
N ASP A 109 -0.45 7.84 1.12
CA ASP A 109 -0.66 6.77 0.15
C ASP A 109 -1.39 5.57 0.78
N VAL A 110 -1.11 5.28 2.06
CA VAL A 110 -1.85 4.27 2.84
C VAL A 110 -3.31 4.67 3.01
N PHE A 111 -3.59 5.93 3.38
CA PHE A 111 -4.95 6.41 3.53
C PHE A 111 -5.72 6.39 2.22
N LYS A 112 -5.09 6.80 1.11
CA LYS A 112 -5.68 6.70 -0.22
C LYS A 112 -6.00 5.26 -0.61
N LEU A 113 -5.10 4.33 -0.31
CA LEU A 113 -5.35 2.90 -0.55
C LEU A 113 -6.53 2.39 0.27
N GLN A 114 -6.58 2.69 1.57
CA GLN A 114 -7.68 2.28 2.45
C GLN A 114 -9.01 2.88 2.03
N LEU A 115 -9.06 4.19 1.74
CA LEU A 115 -10.25 4.87 1.23
C LEU A 115 -10.71 4.28 -0.10
N GLY A 116 -9.80 4.08 -1.06
CA GLY A 116 -10.12 3.49 -2.35
C GLY A 116 -10.72 2.08 -2.22
N LEU A 117 -10.17 1.24 -1.33
CA LEU A 117 -10.76 -0.07 -1.04
C LEU A 117 -12.16 0.07 -0.44
N ALA A 118 -12.33 0.91 0.59
CA ALA A 118 -13.63 1.11 1.24
C ALA A 118 -14.71 1.66 0.29
N MET A 119 -14.33 2.59 -0.60
CA MET A 119 -15.21 3.11 -1.65
C MET A 119 -15.61 2.04 -2.65
N TYR A 120 -14.64 1.25 -3.13
CA TYR A 120 -14.88 0.18 -4.11
C TYR A 120 -15.91 -0.83 -3.58
N PHE A 121 -15.72 -1.29 -2.34
CA PHE A 121 -16.63 -2.25 -1.70
C PHE A 121 -17.90 -1.65 -1.08
N ASP A 122 -18.10 -0.33 -1.21
CA ASP A 122 -19.28 0.38 -0.68
C ASP A 122 -19.50 0.18 0.84
N LYS A 123 -18.41 0.24 1.62
CA LYS A 123 -18.44 0.00 3.07
C LYS A 123 -18.38 1.32 3.84
N GLN A 124 -19.55 1.94 4.07
CA GLN A 124 -19.65 3.24 4.77
C GLN A 124 -19.05 3.24 6.18
N ASN A 125 -19.30 2.19 6.96
CA ASN A 125 -18.74 2.02 8.30
C ASN A 125 -17.21 2.03 8.30
N LEU A 126 -16.59 1.45 7.27
CA LEU A 126 -15.14 1.47 7.09
C LEU A 126 -14.64 2.86 6.69
N LEU A 127 -15.36 3.56 5.80
CA LEU A 127 -15.06 4.95 5.43
C LEU A 127 -15.05 5.86 6.66
N ASP A 128 -16.07 5.76 7.51
CA ASP A 128 -16.16 6.56 8.74
C ASP A 128 -14.99 6.29 9.68
N CYS A 129 -14.58 5.01 9.81
CA CYS A 129 -13.46 4.66 10.65
C CYS A 129 -12.12 5.16 10.09
N ILE A 130 -11.90 5.02 8.78
CA ILE A 130 -10.71 5.55 8.10
C ILE A 130 -10.67 7.07 8.23
N HIS A 131 -11.82 7.75 8.11
CA HIS A 131 -11.92 9.19 8.30
C HIS A 131 -11.43 9.63 9.68
N ASN A 132 -11.88 8.96 10.74
CA ASN A 132 -11.43 9.24 12.10
C ASN A 132 -9.92 9.03 12.27
N ASN A 133 -9.37 7.96 11.69
CA ASN A 133 -7.93 7.69 11.70
C ASN A 133 -7.13 8.77 10.97
N ILE A 134 -7.61 9.22 9.82
CA ILE A 134 -6.99 10.32 9.06
C ILE A 134 -6.97 11.59 9.92
N MET A 135 -8.09 11.95 10.53
CA MET A 135 -8.18 13.16 11.36
C MET A 135 -7.26 13.09 12.58
N GLN A 136 -7.17 11.91 13.21
CA GLN A 136 -6.23 11.68 14.31
C GLN A 136 -4.78 11.80 13.85
N GLU A 137 -4.42 11.21 12.72
CA GLU A 137 -3.05 11.22 12.21
C GLU A 137 -2.61 12.62 11.75
N ILE A 138 -3.46 13.35 11.02
CA ILE A 138 -3.20 14.75 10.61
C ILE A 138 -2.97 15.66 11.82
N SER A 139 -3.60 15.39 12.96
CA SER A 139 -3.38 16.19 14.18
C SER A 139 -1.93 16.15 14.68
N TYR A 140 -1.17 15.12 14.30
CA TYR A 140 0.27 15.03 14.60
C TYR A 140 1.14 15.75 13.57
N TRP A 141 0.63 16.12 12.40
CA TRP A 141 1.39 16.72 11.29
C TRP A 141 1.57 18.23 11.47
N THR A 142 2.13 18.61 12.62
CA THR A 142 2.47 20.00 12.94
C THR A 142 3.85 20.37 12.38
N PRO A 143 4.17 21.66 12.18
CA PRO A 143 5.50 22.09 11.75
C PRO A 143 6.64 21.57 12.64
N LYS A 144 6.35 21.27 13.91
CA LYS A 144 7.31 20.69 14.86
C LYS A 144 7.63 19.22 14.56
N ASN A 145 6.67 18.48 14.01
CA ASN A 145 6.77 17.03 13.80
C ASN A 145 7.11 16.68 12.35
N ILE A 146 6.85 17.58 11.40
CA ILE A 146 7.26 17.44 10.00
C ILE A 146 8.74 17.81 9.90
N LYS A 147 9.58 16.79 9.77
CA LYS A 147 11.04 16.97 9.62
C LYS A 147 11.46 17.37 8.21
N TYR A 148 10.68 16.97 7.20
CA TYR A 148 10.96 17.17 5.78
C TYR A 148 9.66 17.33 4.99
N GLY A 149 9.67 18.20 3.97
CA GLY A 149 8.58 18.40 3.02
C GLY A 149 7.64 19.57 3.34
N ASP A 150 6.43 19.51 2.80
CA ASP A 150 5.47 20.61 2.80
C ASP A 150 4.90 20.85 4.21
N ILE A 151 4.86 22.12 4.62
CA ILE A 151 4.12 22.54 5.82
C ILE A 151 2.74 23.00 5.35
N LEU A 152 1.76 22.11 5.43
CA LEU A 152 0.37 22.37 5.05
C LEU A 152 -0.52 22.44 6.30
N SER A 153 -1.62 23.16 6.17
CA SER A 153 -2.71 23.14 7.13
C SER A 153 -3.42 21.77 7.17
N VAL A 154 -4.16 21.52 8.26
CA VAL A 154 -4.98 20.31 8.42
C VAL A 154 -5.92 20.11 7.23
N GLU A 155 -6.57 21.19 6.77
CA GLU A 155 -7.53 21.12 5.66
C GLU A 155 -6.84 20.87 4.32
N GLU A 156 -5.64 21.41 4.09
CA GLU A 156 -4.86 21.12 2.88
C GLU A 156 -4.41 19.66 2.84
N TRP A 157 -3.98 19.10 3.97
CA TRP A 157 -3.65 17.67 4.07
C TRP A 157 -4.87 16.80 3.82
N ARG A 158 -5.99 17.12 4.47
CA ARG A 158 -7.27 16.45 4.25
C ARG A 158 -7.63 16.48 2.77
N LYS A 159 -7.66 17.65 2.15
CA LYS A 159 -7.93 17.80 0.72
C LYS A 159 -7.01 16.90 -0.12
N LYS A 160 -5.70 16.90 0.14
CA LYS A 160 -4.72 16.09 -0.60
C LYS A 160 -4.97 14.59 -0.51
N ILE A 161 -5.46 14.09 0.64
CA ILE A 161 -5.83 12.69 0.84
C ILE A 161 -7.11 12.34 0.09
N TYR A 162 -8.15 13.17 0.20
CA TYR A 162 -9.47 12.89 -0.36
C TYR A 162 -9.62 13.25 -1.85
N THR A 163 -8.71 14.01 -2.46
CA THR A 163 -8.75 14.34 -3.89
C THR A 163 -8.90 13.08 -4.75
N GLY A 164 -9.96 13.01 -5.55
CA GLY A 164 -10.29 11.88 -6.43
C GLY A 164 -11.06 10.75 -5.75
N LEU A 165 -11.41 10.92 -4.47
CA LEU A 165 -12.10 9.95 -3.61
C LEU A 165 -13.33 10.57 -2.93
N GLU A 166 -13.87 11.67 -3.47
CA GLU A 166 -15.02 12.39 -2.90
C GLU A 166 -16.37 11.88 -3.41
N ASP A 167 -16.39 11.30 -4.62
CA ASP A 167 -17.60 10.91 -5.34
C ASP A 167 -17.46 9.46 -5.81
N ARG A 168 -18.27 8.57 -5.22
CA ARG A 168 -18.22 7.13 -5.53
C ARG A 168 -18.57 6.82 -6.98
N ASN A 169 -19.49 7.55 -7.59
CA ASN A 169 -19.89 7.28 -8.97
C ASN A 169 -18.73 7.60 -9.91
N LYS A 170 -18.12 8.79 -9.75
CA LYS A 170 -16.94 9.16 -10.55
C LYS A 170 -15.76 8.23 -10.30
N PHE A 171 -15.58 7.79 -9.06
CA PHE A 171 -14.56 6.81 -8.69
C PHE A 171 -14.76 5.47 -9.42
N MET A 172 -15.99 4.94 -9.45
CA MET A 172 -16.30 3.68 -10.14
C MET A 172 -16.20 3.83 -11.66
N GLU A 173 -16.69 4.93 -12.23
CA GLU A 173 -16.53 5.25 -13.66
C GLU A 173 -15.05 5.29 -14.08
N ALA A 174 -14.19 5.90 -13.25
CA ALA A 174 -12.75 5.93 -13.48
C ALA A 174 -12.14 4.52 -13.52
N ILE A 175 -12.53 3.66 -12.57
CA ILE A 175 -12.07 2.27 -12.52
C ILE A 175 -12.51 1.51 -13.77
N GLU A 176 -13.79 1.59 -14.13
CA GLU A 176 -14.35 0.90 -15.31
C GLU A 176 -13.62 1.30 -16.59
N MET A 177 -13.43 2.61 -16.81
CA MET A 177 -12.69 3.14 -17.95
C MET A 177 -11.24 2.64 -17.97
N ASN A 178 -10.55 2.70 -16.82
CA ASN A 178 -9.14 2.32 -16.74
C ASN A 178 -8.91 0.80 -16.82
N CYS A 179 -9.89 -0.02 -16.42
CA CYS A 179 -9.88 -1.47 -16.63
C CYS A 179 -9.82 -1.86 -18.11
N GLN A 180 -10.37 -1.04 -19.01
CA GLN A 180 -10.34 -1.29 -20.46
C GLN A 180 -8.99 -0.96 -21.11
N ARG A 181 -8.03 -0.39 -20.37
CA ARG A 181 -6.71 -0.07 -20.94
C ARG A 181 -5.98 -1.36 -21.33
N PRO A 182 -5.27 -1.40 -22.48
CA PRO A 182 -4.57 -2.61 -22.95
C PRO A 182 -3.54 -3.20 -21.98
N LYS A 183 -2.99 -2.39 -21.07
CA LYS A 183 -2.04 -2.86 -20.04
C LYS A 183 -2.74 -3.55 -18.86
N VAL A 184 -4.01 -3.22 -18.60
CA VAL A 184 -4.78 -3.77 -17.48
C VAL A 184 -5.53 -5.02 -17.92
N THR A 185 -6.16 -4.98 -19.10
CA THR A 185 -6.90 -6.11 -19.70
C THR A 185 -6.08 -7.39 -19.89
N LYS A 186 -4.74 -7.29 -19.94
CA LYS A 186 -3.82 -8.43 -20.10
C LYS A 186 -3.38 -9.07 -18.79
N LEU A 187 -3.80 -8.53 -17.65
CA LEU A 187 -3.39 -9.01 -16.34
C LEU A 187 -4.29 -10.15 -15.88
N ASN A 188 -3.71 -11.00 -15.04
CA ASN A 188 -4.50 -11.97 -14.28
C ASN A 188 -5.45 -11.23 -13.33
N VAL A 189 -6.62 -11.81 -13.14
CA VAL A 189 -7.65 -11.29 -12.23
C VAL A 189 -7.52 -12.01 -10.89
N ALA A 190 -7.61 -11.23 -9.80
CA ALA A 190 -7.71 -11.74 -8.45
C ALA A 190 -8.95 -11.15 -7.79
N HIS A 191 -9.54 -11.90 -6.85
CA HIS A 191 -10.73 -11.56 -6.12
C HIS A 191 -10.40 -11.32 -4.66
N ILE A 192 -10.84 -10.19 -4.13
CA ILE A 192 -10.79 -9.91 -2.70
C ILE A 192 -12.09 -10.44 -2.08
N ILE A 193 -11.97 -11.32 -1.10
CA ILE A 193 -13.10 -12.00 -0.46
C ILE A 193 -13.13 -11.76 1.05
N GLY A 194 -14.27 -12.06 1.70
CA GLY A 194 -14.41 -11.99 3.16
C GLY A 194 -14.55 -10.58 3.75
N ILE A 195 -14.88 -9.56 2.94
CA ILE A 195 -15.06 -8.19 3.46
C ILE A 195 -16.34 -8.02 4.28
N GLU A 196 -17.39 -8.79 3.99
CA GLU A 196 -18.65 -8.81 4.75
C GLU A 196 -18.44 -9.15 6.23
N GLU A 197 -17.50 -10.05 6.50
CA GLU A 197 -17.17 -10.56 7.83
C GLU A 197 -16.21 -9.63 8.58
N TYR A 198 -15.57 -8.70 7.87
CA TYR A 198 -14.62 -7.77 8.43
C TYR A 198 -15.36 -6.66 9.19
N THR A 199 -15.42 -6.81 10.52
CA THR A 199 -16.10 -5.82 11.36
C THR A 199 -15.17 -4.67 11.72
N VAL A 200 -15.75 -3.47 11.88
CA VAL A 200 -15.02 -2.31 12.41
C VAL A 200 -14.38 -2.64 13.75
N ASN A 201 -14.96 -3.54 14.57
CA ASN A 201 -14.36 -3.99 15.83
C ASN A 201 -13.08 -4.81 15.67
N GLU A 202 -12.85 -5.51 14.56
CA GLU A 202 -11.54 -6.12 14.27
C GLU A 202 -10.52 -5.04 13.88
N TYR A 203 -10.95 -4.03 13.13
CA TYR A 203 -10.14 -2.87 12.80
C TYR A 203 -9.87 -1.95 14.02
N THR A 204 -10.83 -1.79 14.95
CA THR A 204 -10.77 -0.90 16.12
C THR A 204 -10.31 -1.58 17.41
N LYS A 205 -10.45 -2.89 17.62
CA LYS A 205 -9.72 -3.58 18.70
C LYS A 205 -8.21 -3.43 18.50
N ASP A 206 -7.75 -3.53 17.26
CA ASP A 206 -6.37 -3.21 16.91
C ASP A 206 -6.14 -1.70 17.01
N ILE A 207 -7.06 -0.90 16.48
CA ILE A 207 -7.29 0.55 16.66
C ILE A 207 -6.87 1.19 18.01
N THR A 208 -7.72 0.94 19.00
CA THR A 208 -7.96 1.81 20.15
C THR A 208 -7.38 1.28 21.45
N GLU A 209 -6.93 0.03 21.51
CA GLU A 209 -6.39 -0.56 22.75
C GLU A 209 -4.89 -0.86 22.70
N LEU A 210 -4.28 -0.91 21.51
CA LEU A 210 -2.88 -1.31 21.36
C LEU A 210 -2.12 -0.33 20.47
N SER A 211 -1.01 0.19 20.99
CA SER A 211 -0.02 0.88 20.16
C SER A 211 0.45 -0.02 19.02
N TRP A 212 0.90 0.54 17.90
CA TRP A 212 1.38 -0.24 16.75
C TRP A 212 2.44 -1.32 17.12
N ARG A 213 3.21 -1.11 18.19
CA ARG A 213 4.16 -2.10 18.73
C ARG A 213 3.47 -3.29 19.41
N GLU A 214 2.34 -3.04 20.06
CA GLU A 214 1.54 -4.06 20.73
C GLU A 214 0.71 -4.87 19.73
N ARG A 215 0.26 -4.25 18.62
CA ARG A 215 -0.31 -4.97 17.46
C ARG A 215 0.67 -5.96 16.86
N LEU A 216 1.92 -5.55 16.63
CA LEU A 216 2.94 -6.45 16.09
C LEU A 216 3.22 -7.62 17.04
N ARG A 217 3.21 -7.40 18.36
CA ARG A 217 3.44 -8.48 19.33
C ARG A 217 2.31 -9.52 19.33
N SER A 218 1.04 -9.10 19.23
CA SER A 218 -0.10 -10.02 19.27
C SER A 218 -0.13 -11.00 18.09
N PHE A 219 0.41 -10.61 16.92
CA PHE A 219 0.51 -11.50 15.75
C PHE A 219 1.63 -12.54 15.83
N PHE A 220 2.67 -12.31 16.64
CA PHE A 220 3.82 -13.22 16.79
C PHE A 220 3.84 -14.01 18.10
N SER A 221 2.87 -13.79 18.99
CA SER A 221 2.66 -14.61 20.19
C SER A 221 1.46 -15.54 19.98
N LYS A 222 1.75 -16.73 19.43
CA LYS A 222 0.98 -17.97 19.69
C LYS A 222 1.92 -19.00 20.28
#